data_AF-A0A1J3F796-F1
#
_entry.id   AF-A0A1J3F796-F1
#
_cell.length_a   1.000
_cell.length_b   1.000
_cell.length_c   1.000
_cell.angle_alpha   90.00
_cell.angle_beta   90.00
_cell.angle_gamma   90.00
#
_symmetry.space_group_name_H-M   'P 1'
#
loop_
_entity.id
_entity.type
_entity.pdbx_description
1 polymer ?
#
loop_
_entity_poly.entity_id
_entity_poly.type
_entity_poly.pdbx_seq_one_letter_code
_entity_poly.pdbx_strand_id
1 'polypeptide(L)'
;LVQDLIWDTLNIFVEPFLNRWPLNKFLREKALRQAMKHIHYEDENSHYITIGCTEKVLCMLACWIENPNGDYFKKHLARIPDYMWVAEDGM
;
A
#
# COMPACT_ATOMS: atom_id res chain seq x y z
N LEU A 1 24.83 8.96 -13.54
CA LEU A 1 25.67 7.85 -14.02
C LEU A 1 25.57 6.60 -13.15
N VAL A 2 25.99 6.63 -11.87
CA VAL A 2 25.91 5.42 -11.00
C VAL A 2 24.47 5.01 -10.71
N GLN A 3 23.61 5.97 -10.37
CA GLN A 3 22.18 5.74 -10.17
C GLN A 3 21.53 5.15 -11.42
N ASP A 4 21.81 5.72 -12.60
CA ASP A 4 21.25 5.26 -13.88
C ASP A 4 21.70 3.83 -14.18
N LEU A 5 23.00 3.51 -13.99
CA LEU A 5 23.51 2.16 -14.17
C LEU A 5 22.83 1.14 -13.23
N ILE A 6 22.55 1.53 -11.99
CA ILE A 6 21.83 0.68 -11.02
C ILE A 6 20.40 0.44 -11.50
N TRP A 7 19.67 1.50 -11.87
CA TRP A 7 18.30 1.37 -12.36
C TRP A 7 18.23 0.55 -13.65
N ASP A 8 19.14 0.77 -14.59
CA ASP A 8 19.21 0.02 -15.84
C ASP A 8 19.50 -1.46 -15.57
N THR A 9 20.42 -1.78 -14.65
CA THR A 9 20.70 -3.17 -14.26
C THR A 9 19.47 -3.85 -13.66
N LEU A 10 18.76 -3.14 -12.77
CA LEU A 10 17.55 -3.66 -12.13
C LEU A 10 16.45 -3.92 -13.15
N ASN A 11 16.17 -2.97 -14.04
CA ASN A 11 15.07 -3.06 -15.00
C ASN A 11 15.38 -4.02 -16.17
N ILE A 12 16.60 -4.01 -16.70
CA ILE A 12 16.95 -4.79 -17.90
C ILE A 12 17.25 -6.25 -17.56
N PHE A 13 17.88 -6.52 -16.41
CA PHE A 13 18.34 -7.87 -16.07
C PHE A 13 17.60 -8.48 -14.89
N VAL A 14 17.50 -7.78 -13.77
CA VAL A 14 16.98 -8.35 -12.52
C VAL A 14 15.48 -8.58 -12.60
N GLU A 15 14.71 -7.59 -13.05
CA GLU A 15 13.25 -7.70 -13.15
C GLU A 15 12.81 -8.83 -14.10
N PRO A 16 13.33 -8.94 -15.35
CA PRO A 16 12.96 -10.03 -16.24
C PRO A 16 13.37 -11.40 -15.73
N PHE A 17 14.47 -11.50 -14.96
CA PHE A 17 14.89 -12.74 -14.33
C PHE A 17 13.93 -13.17 -13.21
N LEU A 18 13.60 -12.25 -12.29
CA LEU A 18 12.70 -12.52 -11.16
C LEU A 18 11.25 -12.72 -11.60
N ASN A 19 10.83 -12.13 -12.72
CA ASN A 19 9.49 -12.29 -13.27
C ASN A 19 9.23 -13.63 -13.98
N ARG A 20 10.24 -14.52 -14.08
CA ARG A 20 10.06 -15.87 -14.63
C ARG A 20 9.36 -16.80 -13.64
N TRP A 21 8.58 -17.73 -14.18
CA TRP A 21 8.02 -18.82 -13.39
C TRP A 21 9.13 -19.82 -12.98
N PRO A 22 9.16 -20.34 -11.73
CA PRO A 22 8.19 -20.14 -10.65
C PRO A 22 8.51 -18.98 -9.68
N LEU A 23 9.66 -18.32 -9.85
CA LEU A 23 10.16 -17.28 -8.93
C LEU A 23 9.19 -16.13 -8.73
N ASN A 24 8.57 -15.63 -9.81
CA ASN A 24 7.61 -14.53 -9.77
C ASN A 24 6.48 -14.78 -8.78
N LYS A 25 5.85 -15.96 -8.84
CA LYS A 25 4.72 -16.29 -7.98
C LYS A 25 5.12 -16.29 -6.51
N PHE A 26 6.21 -16.98 -6.18
CA PHE A 26 6.71 -17.05 -4.80
C PHE A 26 7.13 -15.69 -4.25
N LEU A 27 7.88 -14.91 -5.04
CA LEU A 27 8.36 -13.58 -4.64
C LEU A 27 7.19 -12.61 -4.48
N ARG A 28 6.23 -12.62 -5.39
CA ARG A 28 5.02 -11.78 -5.31
C ARG A 28 4.19 -12.10 -4.07
N GLU A 29 3.92 -13.37 -3.79
CA GLU A 29 3.18 -13.78 -2.59
C GLU A 29 3.91 -13.37 -1.30
N LYS A 30 5.24 -13.50 -1.25
CA LYS A 30 6.04 -13.06 -0.10
C LYS A 30 6.06 -11.53 0.04
N ALA A 31 6.21 -10.81 -1.06
CA ALA A 31 6.21 -9.34 -1.09
C ALA A 31 4.85 -8.78 -0.65
N LEU A 32 3.74 -9.33 -1.16
CA LEU A 32 2.38 -8.91 -0.78
C LEU A 32 2.10 -9.15 0.71
N ARG A 33 2.50 -10.30 1.27
CA ARG A 33 2.38 -10.54 2.72
C ARG A 33 3.16 -9.55 3.56
N GLN A 34 4.38 -9.20 3.12
CA GLN A 34 5.20 -8.22 3.83
C GLN A 34 4.61 -6.81 3.70
N ALA A 35 4.08 -6.45 2.53
CA ALA A 35 3.40 -5.17 2.33
C ALA A 35 2.18 -5.03 3.24
N MET A 36 1.30 -6.04 3.30
CA MET A 36 0.15 -6.03 4.22
C MET A 36 0.57 -5.94 5.68
N LYS A 37 1.67 -6.61 6.08
CA LYS A 37 2.22 -6.48 7.44
C LYS A 37 2.61 -5.03 7.77
N HIS A 38 3.24 -4.32 6.83
CA HIS A 38 3.59 -2.91 7.02
C HIS A 38 2.36 -2.00 7.05
N ILE A 39 1.37 -2.26 6.18
CA ILE A 39 0.11 -1.52 6.16
C ILE A 39 -0.62 -1.66 7.50
N HIS A 40 -0.80 -2.89 8.00
CA HIS A 40 -1.47 -3.11 9.29
C HIS A 40 -0.72 -2.48 10.46
N TYR A 41 0.61 -2.51 10.44
CA TYR A 41 1.42 -1.85 11.46
C TYR A 41 1.21 -0.33 11.46
N GLU A 42 1.24 0.30 10.29
CA GLU A 42 1.01 1.74 10.16
C GLU A 42 -0.44 2.13 10.52
N ASP A 43 -1.41 1.32 10.10
CA ASP A 43 -2.82 1.50 10.43
C ASP A 43 -3.05 1.47 11.96
N GLU A 44 -2.45 0.51 12.66
CA GLU A 44 -2.57 0.43 14.11
C GLU A 44 -1.86 1.58 14.83
N ASN A 45 -0.66 1.92 14.38
CA ASN A 45 0.17 2.98 14.97
C ASN A 45 -0.44 4.38 14.80
N SER A 46 -1.03 4.66 13.64
CA SER A 46 -1.68 5.93 13.31
C SER A 46 -3.15 6.00 13.70
N HIS A 47 -3.69 4.95 14.34
CA HIS A 47 -5.12 4.80 14.59
C HIS A 47 -5.99 4.97 13.32
N TYR A 48 -5.52 4.40 12.21
CA TYR A 48 -6.16 4.33 10.89
C TYR A 48 -6.30 5.67 10.17
N ILE A 49 -5.55 6.69 10.62
CA ILE A 49 -5.47 7.98 9.94
C ILE A 49 -4.40 7.93 8.84
N THR A 50 -3.28 7.22 9.06
CA THR A 50 -2.07 7.20 8.19
C THR A 50 -1.36 8.57 8.10
N ILE A 51 -0.28 8.69 7.32
CA ILE A 51 0.49 9.95 7.24
C ILE A 51 -0.24 11.05 6.46
N GLY A 52 -1.15 10.70 5.56
CA GLY A 52 -1.73 11.66 4.62
C GLY A 52 -2.79 11.04 3.72
N CYS A 53 -3.56 11.90 3.04
CA CYS A 53 -4.76 11.48 2.30
C CYS A 53 -4.46 10.44 1.21
N THR A 54 -3.34 10.56 0.51
CA THR A 54 -2.93 9.61 -0.54
C THR A 54 -2.62 8.23 0.02
N GLU A 55 -1.84 8.16 1.10
CA GLU A 55 -1.55 6.88 1.76
C GLU A 55 -2.83 6.28 2.34
N LYS A 56 -3.65 7.11 3.01
CA LYS A 56 -4.91 6.71 3.64
C LYS A 56 -5.80 5.92 2.70
N VAL A 57 -6.02 6.42 1.49
CA VAL A 57 -6.91 5.76 0.52
C VAL A 57 -6.32 4.46 -0.02
N LEU A 58 -4.99 4.38 -0.19
CA LEU A 58 -4.31 3.18 -0.67
C LEU A 58 -4.28 2.07 0.40
N CYS A 59 -3.95 2.40 1.64
CA CYS A 59 -3.98 1.46 2.77
C CYS A 59 -5.40 0.97 3.02
N MET A 60 -6.39 1.87 3.02
CA MET A 60 -7.81 1.49 3.13
C MET A 60 -8.24 0.54 2.01
N LEU A 61 -7.84 0.80 0.76
CA LEU A 61 -8.16 -0.06 -0.38
C LEU A 61 -7.49 -1.43 -0.26
N ALA A 62 -6.22 -1.48 0.18
CA ALA A 62 -5.53 -2.74 0.42
C ALA A 62 -6.23 -3.58 1.48
N CYS A 63 -6.66 -2.97 2.59
CA CYS A 63 -7.44 -3.63 3.64
C CYS A 63 -8.82 -4.10 3.15
N TRP A 64 -9.45 -3.36 2.22
CA TRP A 64 -10.69 -3.80 1.58
C TRP A 64 -10.48 -5.02 0.67
N ILE A 65 -9.41 -5.02 -0.14
CA ILE A 65 -9.06 -6.15 -1.01
C ILE A 65 -8.73 -7.40 -0.17
N GLU A 66 -8.06 -7.23 0.97
CA GLU A 66 -7.74 -8.33 1.88
C GLU A 66 -9.02 -8.93 2.51
N ASN A 67 -9.86 -8.09 3.12
CA ASN A 67 -11.14 -8.51 3.67
C ASN A 67 -12.13 -7.34 3.74
N PRO A 68 -13.14 -7.27 2.87
CA PRO A 68 -14.08 -6.16 2.83
C PRO A 68 -14.99 -6.08 4.06
N ASN A 69 -15.10 -7.17 4.83
CA ASN A 69 -15.86 -7.22 6.08
C ASN A 69 -14.97 -7.16 7.33
N GLY A 70 -13.66 -7.01 7.15
CA GLY A 70 -12.65 -7.00 8.21
C GLY A 70 -12.64 -5.72 9.02
N ASP A 71 -12.09 -5.81 10.23
CA ASP A 71 -12.06 -4.68 11.17
C ASP A 71 -11.13 -3.55 10.71
N TYR A 72 -10.02 -3.87 10.04
CA TYR A 72 -9.10 -2.85 9.50
C TYR A 72 -9.83 -1.92 8.52
N PHE A 73 -10.57 -2.48 7.57
CA PHE A 73 -11.34 -1.69 6.62
C PHE A 73 -12.43 -0.86 7.31
N LYS A 74 -13.18 -1.43 8.25
CA LYS A 74 -14.22 -0.68 9.00
C LYS A 74 -13.64 0.48 9.80
N LYS A 75 -12.48 0.29 10.43
CA LYS A 75 -11.80 1.34 11.19
C LYS A 75 -11.28 2.45 10.26
N HIS A 76 -10.78 2.10 9.07
CA HIS A 76 -10.45 3.07 8.02
C HIS A 76 -11.64 3.90 7.54
N LEU A 77 -12.82 3.28 7.40
CA LEU A 77 -14.05 3.99 7.03
C LEU A 77 -14.43 5.02 8.09
N ALA A 78 -14.32 4.65 9.38
CA ALA A 78 -14.59 5.56 10.49
C ALA A 78 -13.68 6.79 10.50
N ARG A 79 -12.51 6.72 9.84
CA ARG A 79 -11.53 7.81 9.72
C ARG A 79 -11.63 8.66 8.45
N ILE A 80 -12.58 8.37 7.55
CA ILE A 80 -12.78 9.21 6.35
C ILE A 80 -13.12 10.66 6.71
N PRO A 81 -14.03 10.93 7.68
CA PRO A 81 -14.40 12.30 8.03
C PRO A 81 -13.23 13.16 8.51
N ASP A 82 -12.18 12.56 9.10
CA ASP A 82 -10.98 13.29 9.55
C ASP A 82 -10.24 14.00 8.40
N TYR A 83 -10.47 13.58 7.14
CA TYR A 83 -9.86 14.15 5.94
C TYR A 83 -10.78 15.07 5.13
N MET A 84 -12.04 15.23 5.53
CA MET A 84 -13.02 16.04 4.81
C MET A 84 -13.21 17.38 5.52
N TRP A 85 -13.29 18.48 4.78
CA TRP A 85 -13.47 19.81 5.32
C TRP A 85 -14.52 20.58 4.52
N VAL A 86 -15.54 21.12 5.17
CA VAL A 86 -16.54 21.96 4.49
C VAL A 86 -16.15 23.44 4.62
N ALA A 87 -15.84 24.07 3.49
CA ALA A 87 -15.55 25.49 3.35
C ALA A 87 -16.69 26.23 2.61
N GLU A 88 -16.47 27.51 2.31
CA GLU A 88 -17.47 28.39 1.67
C GLU A 88 -17.85 27.96 0.24
N ASP A 89 -16.98 27.21 -0.42
CA ASP A 89 -17.11 26.73 -1.80
C ASP A 89 -17.53 25.26 -1.90
N GLY A 90 -17.71 24.58 -0.77
CA GLY A 90 -18.14 23.18 -0.74
C GLY A 90 -17.34 22.33 0.25
N MET A 91 -17.32 21.03 -0.01
CA MET A 91 -16.52 20.06 0.72
C MET A 91 -15.18 19.83 0.02
#